data_AF-A0A0K6FV45-F1
#
_entry.id   AF-A0A0K6FV45-F1
#
_cell.length_a   1.000
_cell.length_b   1.000
_cell.length_c   1.000
_cell.angle_alpha   90.00
_cell.angle_beta   90.00
_cell.angle_gamma   90.00
#
_symmetry.space_group_name_H-M   'P 1'
#
loop_
_entity.id
_entity.type
_entity.pdbx_description
1 polymer ?
#
loop_
_entity_poly.entity_id
_entity_poly.type
_entity_poly.pdbx_seq_one_letter_code
_entity_poly.pdbx_strand_id
1 'polypeptide(L)'
;MAYPKPPDPGTYYIRSVAVPKNLIEVYDRNPERAFCAPQAEKPKPSQQWYIQRSGKGYKIKNVKHGVYLALHSPQHPFASVIGTSSIHGPVDWSLMRTHDGFSILYGEEDLSIDLHCGLANWANPLHLWDTAPQDPSKRWKFERISDDVGGEIAETVEDRIAVLNDQLRKKDIEIATRDAKLAAKDQLLVRKEQELQDALQRCCEIPPRVVQAQLDEICGQIEGLKRLMLGGGHSEVPNNTH
;
A
#
# COMPACT_ATOMS: atom_id res chain seq x y z
N MET A 1 40.34 -20.05 11.35
CA MET A 1 39.10 -20.46 12.05
C MET A 1 38.06 -20.82 11.02
N ALA A 2 37.30 -21.91 11.20
CA ALA A 2 36.25 -22.29 10.25
C ALA A 2 35.02 -21.38 10.42
N TYR A 3 34.46 -20.88 9.32
CA TYR A 3 33.24 -20.07 9.35
C TYR A 3 32.06 -20.85 9.92
N PRO A 4 31.16 -20.21 10.69
CA PRO A 4 29.99 -20.88 11.25
C PRO A 4 29.10 -21.46 10.13
N LYS A 5 28.53 -22.64 10.35
CA LYS A 5 27.54 -23.22 9.44
C LYS A 5 26.21 -22.47 9.59
N PRO A 6 25.43 -22.25 8.52
CA PRO A 6 24.10 -21.66 8.62
C PRO A 6 23.26 -22.42 9.64
N PRO A 7 22.37 -21.73 10.38
CA PRO A 7 21.53 -22.37 11.38
C PRO A 7 20.65 -23.44 10.72
N ASP A 8 20.56 -24.60 11.38
CA ASP A 8 19.53 -25.58 11.07
C ASP A 8 18.15 -25.00 11.43
N PRO A 9 17.05 -25.55 10.88
CA PRO A 9 15.72 -25.20 11.35
C PRO A 9 15.54 -25.48 12.84
N GLY A 10 14.87 -24.58 13.54
CA GLY A 10 14.61 -24.69 14.98
C GLY A 10 14.20 -23.35 15.59
N THR A 11 14.20 -23.29 16.91
CA THR A 11 13.88 -22.06 17.67
C THR A 11 15.17 -21.40 18.14
N TYR A 12 15.28 -20.09 17.96
CA TYR A 12 16.50 -19.32 18.20
C TYR A 12 16.23 -17.99 18.90
N TYR A 13 17.24 -17.51 19.63
CA TYR A 13 17.44 -16.08 19.85
C TYR A 13 18.29 -15.51 18.71
N ILE A 14 17.92 -14.33 18.20
CA ILE A 14 18.69 -13.59 17.20
C ILE A 14 19.35 -12.40 17.89
N ARG A 15 20.64 -12.51 18.19
CA ARG A 15 21.42 -11.58 19.01
C ARG A 15 22.25 -10.64 18.16
N SER A 16 22.29 -9.36 18.52
CA SER A 16 23.16 -8.39 17.86
C SER A 16 24.62 -8.64 18.21
N VAL A 17 25.51 -8.55 17.23
CA VAL A 17 26.97 -8.55 17.48
C VAL A 17 27.44 -7.20 18.02
N ALA A 18 26.91 -6.08 17.50
CA ALA A 18 27.21 -4.73 18.02
C ALA A 18 26.78 -4.54 19.48
N VAL A 19 25.63 -5.11 19.86
CA VAL A 19 25.10 -5.01 21.22
C VAL A 19 24.76 -6.41 21.74
N PRO A 20 25.74 -7.17 22.27
CA PRO A 20 25.56 -8.58 22.62
C PRO A 20 24.49 -8.88 23.66
N LYS A 21 24.02 -7.89 24.43
CA LYS A 21 22.93 -8.09 25.40
C LYS A 21 21.54 -7.98 24.76
N ASN A 22 21.46 -7.52 23.51
CA ASN A 22 20.19 -7.24 22.86
C ASN A 22 19.84 -8.28 21.80
N LEU A 23 18.55 -8.57 21.71
CA LEU A 23 17.92 -9.53 20.82
C LEU A 23 16.91 -8.83 19.92
N ILE A 24 16.65 -9.40 18.75
CA ILE A 24 15.50 -9.01 17.93
C ILE A 24 14.21 -9.42 18.66
N GLU A 25 13.31 -8.46 18.84
CA GLU A 25 12.05 -8.60 19.55
C GLU A 25 10.89 -8.02 18.74
N VAL A 26 9.71 -8.62 18.89
CA VAL A 26 8.44 -8.06 18.39
C VAL A 26 7.71 -7.31 19.50
N TYR A 27 7.24 -6.10 19.18
CA TYR A 27 6.52 -5.27 20.13
C TYR A 27 5.14 -5.85 20.48
N ASP A 28 4.89 -6.07 21.77
CA ASP A 28 3.65 -6.73 22.22
C ASP A 28 2.36 -5.95 21.89
N ARG A 29 2.42 -4.62 21.83
CA ARG A 29 1.24 -3.77 21.53
C ARG A 29 1.08 -3.47 20.04
N ASN A 30 2.10 -3.75 19.23
CA ASN A 30 2.04 -3.61 17.79
C ASN A 30 2.94 -4.70 17.16
N PRO A 31 2.39 -5.89 16.86
CA PRO A 31 3.17 -6.99 16.31
C PRO A 31 3.90 -6.65 15.01
N GLU A 32 3.44 -5.68 14.23
CA GLU A 32 4.12 -5.25 13.00
C GLU A 32 5.49 -4.59 13.24
N ARG A 33 5.79 -4.21 14.49
CA ARG A 33 7.05 -3.57 14.85
C ARG A 33 8.06 -4.60 15.40
N ALA A 34 9.15 -4.78 14.67
CA ALA A 34 10.35 -5.45 15.17
C ALA A 34 11.40 -4.41 15.60
N PHE A 35 12.16 -4.70 16.64
CA PHE A 35 13.25 -3.86 17.12
C PHE A 35 14.29 -4.70 17.87
N CYS A 36 15.41 -4.07 18.25
CA CYS A 36 16.40 -4.69 19.11
C CYS A 36 16.21 -4.21 20.56
N ALA A 37 16.18 -5.13 21.52
CA ALA A 37 16.02 -4.81 22.93
C ALA A 37 16.81 -5.76 23.83
N PRO A 38 17.16 -5.35 25.07
CA PRO A 38 17.85 -6.22 26.02
C PRO A 38 17.13 -7.55 26.22
N GLN A 39 17.89 -8.63 26.30
CA GLN A 39 17.37 -9.94 26.64
C GLN A 39 16.65 -9.88 27.99
N ALA A 40 15.42 -10.37 28.04
CA ALA A 40 14.66 -10.43 29.27
C ALA A 40 15.28 -11.42 30.27
N GLU A 41 15.17 -11.12 31.57
CA GLU A 41 15.66 -12.00 32.64
C GLU A 41 15.01 -13.39 32.62
N LYS A 42 13.74 -13.43 32.20
CA LYS A 42 12.99 -14.67 31.99
C LYS A 42 12.79 -14.89 30.49
N PRO A 43 12.79 -16.14 30.00
CA PRO A 43 12.53 -16.44 28.59
C PRO A 43 11.23 -15.76 28.13
N LYS A 44 11.37 -14.85 27.16
CA LYS A 44 10.25 -14.10 26.60
C LYS A 44 9.97 -14.59 25.17
N PRO A 45 8.80 -15.19 24.89
CA PRO A 45 8.49 -15.69 23.55
C PRO A 45 8.51 -14.62 22.43
N SER A 46 8.33 -13.34 22.75
CA SER A 46 8.45 -12.26 21.76
C SER A 46 9.88 -12.01 21.27
N GLN A 47 10.89 -12.53 22.00
CA GLN A 47 12.31 -12.49 21.63
C GLN A 47 12.78 -13.79 20.96
N GLN A 48 11.91 -14.79 20.83
CA GLN A 48 12.22 -16.08 20.24
C GLN A 48 11.67 -16.16 18.81
N TRP A 49 12.42 -16.83 17.95
CA TRP A 49 12.12 -16.93 16.53
C TRP A 49 12.28 -18.36 16.04
N TYR A 50 11.27 -18.86 15.33
CA TYR A 50 11.40 -20.06 14.52
C TYR A 50 12.16 -19.71 13.24
N ILE A 51 13.24 -20.43 13.00
CA ILE A 51 14.01 -20.39 11.76
C ILE A 51 13.56 -21.61 10.95
N GLN A 52 12.97 -21.36 9.78
CA GLN A 52 12.36 -22.40 8.95
C GLN A 52 12.96 -22.31 7.54
N ARG A 53 13.16 -23.44 6.87
CA ARG A 53 13.54 -23.44 5.45
C ARG A 53 12.37 -22.99 4.58
N SER A 54 12.69 -22.18 3.57
CA SER A 54 11.74 -21.76 2.55
C SER A 54 12.47 -21.44 1.27
N GLY A 55 12.13 -22.17 0.21
CA GLY A 55 12.82 -22.07 -1.06
C GLY A 55 14.34 -22.20 -0.91
N LYS A 56 15.08 -21.15 -1.30
CA LYS A 56 16.55 -21.08 -1.18
C LYS A 56 17.03 -20.45 0.15
N GLY A 57 16.12 -19.87 0.93
CA GLY A 57 16.43 -19.10 2.13
C GLY A 57 15.72 -19.63 3.36
N TYR A 58 15.32 -18.68 4.21
CA TYR A 58 14.67 -18.94 5.48
C TYR A 58 13.49 -18.01 5.69
N LYS A 59 12.45 -18.54 6.34
CA LYS A 59 11.45 -17.73 7.02
C LYS A 59 11.86 -17.57 8.47
N ILE A 60 11.61 -16.39 9.01
CA ILE A 60 11.92 -16.05 10.40
C ILE A 60 10.60 -15.66 11.06
N LYS A 61 10.00 -16.58 11.80
CA LYS A 61 8.66 -16.43 12.40
C LYS A 61 8.76 -16.18 13.90
N ASN A 62 8.08 -15.17 14.41
CA ASN A 62 8.07 -14.90 15.85
C ASN A 62 7.26 -15.96 16.61
N VAL A 63 7.81 -16.48 17.70
CA VAL A 63 7.18 -17.55 18.51
C VAL A 63 5.87 -17.08 19.14
N LYS A 64 5.84 -15.87 19.72
CA LYS A 64 4.67 -15.36 20.44
C LYS A 64 3.52 -14.99 19.51
N HIS A 65 3.85 -14.26 18.45
CA HIS A 65 2.86 -13.55 17.64
C HIS A 65 2.52 -14.26 16.34
N GLY A 66 3.31 -15.27 15.93
CA GLY A 66 3.08 -16.02 14.70
C GLY A 66 3.27 -15.22 13.41
N VAL A 67 3.84 -14.02 13.51
CA VAL A 67 4.15 -13.10 12.40
C VAL A 67 5.57 -13.32 11.89
N TYR A 68 5.82 -12.99 10.62
CA TYR A 68 7.12 -13.17 9.98
C TYR A 68 7.90 -11.88 9.93
N LEU A 69 9.21 -11.95 10.15
CA LEU A 69 10.11 -10.84 9.89
C LEU A 69 9.98 -10.43 8.42
N ALA A 70 9.67 -9.15 8.19
CA ALA A 70 9.31 -8.65 6.88
C ALA A 70 9.73 -7.18 6.73
N LEU A 71 9.81 -6.74 5.47
CA LEU A 71 10.00 -5.34 5.13
C LEU A 71 8.66 -4.61 5.21
N HIS A 72 8.62 -3.45 5.86
CA HIS A 72 7.38 -2.67 6.00
C HIS A 72 6.94 -2.03 4.67
N SER A 73 7.90 -1.60 3.84
CA SER A 73 7.66 -0.94 2.54
C SER A 73 8.56 -1.53 1.45
N PRO A 74 8.09 -2.52 0.68
CA PRO A 74 8.92 -3.19 -0.33
C PRO A 74 9.23 -2.33 -1.56
N GLN A 75 8.56 -1.20 -1.77
CA GLN A 75 8.78 -0.35 -2.93
C GLN A 75 10.12 0.40 -2.88
N HIS A 76 10.65 0.65 -1.68
CA HIS A 76 11.91 1.38 -1.46
C HIS A 76 12.71 0.69 -0.33
N PRO A 77 13.37 -0.44 -0.61
CA PRO A 77 13.96 -1.28 0.43
C PRO A 77 15.14 -0.62 1.14
N PHE A 78 15.93 0.20 0.46
CA PHE A 78 17.04 0.94 1.07
C PHE A 78 16.56 1.86 2.19
N ALA A 79 17.23 1.84 3.35
CA ALA A 79 16.90 2.61 4.54
C ALA A 79 15.53 2.30 5.17
N SER A 80 14.79 1.33 4.65
CA SER A 80 13.45 1.02 5.16
C SER A 80 13.50 0.25 6.47
N VAL A 81 12.52 0.51 7.32
CA VAL A 81 12.38 -0.16 8.62
C VAL A 81 11.96 -1.62 8.40
N ILE A 82 12.64 -2.51 9.11
CA ILE A 82 12.26 -3.91 9.25
C ILE A 82 11.20 -4.04 10.35
N GLY A 83 10.11 -4.71 10.01
CA GLY A 83 9.02 -5.01 10.92
C GLY A 83 8.68 -6.49 10.88
N THR A 84 7.40 -6.77 11.09
CA THR A 84 6.84 -8.07 10.81
C THR A 84 5.53 -7.95 10.04
N SER A 85 5.10 -9.04 9.42
CA SER A 85 3.79 -9.11 8.77
C SER A 85 3.20 -10.51 8.86
N SER A 86 1.88 -10.57 8.99
CA SER A 86 1.07 -11.76 8.71
C SER A 86 0.48 -11.75 7.28
N ILE A 87 0.50 -10.59 6.61
CA ILE A 87 -0.23 -10.34 5.36
C ILE A 87 0.69 -10.42 4.14
N HIS A 88 1.91 -9.86 4.24
CA HIS A 88 2.86 -9.82 3.13
C HIS A 88 3.51 -11.18 2.83
N GLY A 89 3.09 -12.23 3.55
CA GLY A 89 3.66 -13.56 3.46
C GLY A 89 5.08 -13.61 4.02
N PRO A 90 5.62 -14.82 4.20
CA PRO A 90 7.01 -14.96 4.59
C PRO A 90 7.93 -14.45 3.50
N VAL A 91 8.91 -13.62 3.89
CA VAL A 91 10.04 -13.22 3.06
C VAL A 91 11.13 -14.28 3.17
N ASP A 92 11.68 -14.68 2.02
CA ASP A 92 12.83 -15.59 1.99
C ASP A 92 14.10 -14.80 2.29
N TRP A 93 14.56 -14.91 3.54
CA TRP A 93 15.80 -14.30 4.00
C TRP A 93 16.98 -15.21 3.65
N SER A 94 18.05 -14.64 3.13
CA SER A 94 19.32 -15.35 2.92
C SER A 94 20.28 -15.08 4.09
N LEU A 95 21.02 -16.09 4.53
CA LEU A 95 21.99 -15.94 5.62
C LEU A 95 23.42 -16.04 5.07
N MET A 96 24.10 -14.90 5.01
CA MET A 96 25.49 -14.84 4.60
C MET A 96 26.41 -14.98 5.82
N ARG A 97 27.38 -15.89 5.74
CA ARG A 97 28.35 -16.11 6.82
C ARG A 97 29.26 -14.91 6.98
N THR A 98 29.50 -14.51 8.21
CA THR A 98 30.54 -13.55 8.59
C THR A 98 31.54 -14.21 9.55
N HIS A 99 32.55 -13.46 10.00
CA HIS A 99 33.60 -14.01 10.86
C HIS A 99 33.09 -14.47 12.24
N ASP A 100 32.03 -13.85 12.78
CA ASP A 100 31.50 -14.13 14.11
C ASP A 100 29.95 -14.16 14.17
N GLY A 101 29.30 -14.44 13.04
CA GLY A 101 27.86 -14.52 12.94
C GLY A 101 27.39 -14.60 11.50
N PHE A 102 26.27 -13.93 11.22
CA PHE A 102 25.64 -13.88 9.91
C PHE A 102 25.11 -12.49 9.62
N SER A 103 25.08 -12.12 8.34
CA SER A 103 24.23 -11.04 7.83
C SER A 103 22.93 -11.65 7.32
N ILE A 104 21.80 -11.03 7.67
CA ILE A 104 20.46 -11.45 7.26
C ILE A 104 20.09 -10.60 6.04
N LEU A 105 20.12 -11.20 4.85
CA LEU A 105 20.00 -10.52 3.56
C LEU A 105 18.57 -10.54 3.04
N TYR A 106 18.17 -9.43 2.42
CA TYR A 106 16.87 -9.27 1.79
C TYR A 106 16.94 -9.49 0.28
N GLY A 107 16.28 -10.55 -0.22
CA GLY A 107 16.22 -10.85 -1.64
C GLY A 107 17.59 -11.14 -2.27
N GLU A 108 17.75 -10.74 -3.53
CA GLU A 108 19.02 -10.79 -4.28
C GLU A 108 19.77 -9.46 -4.26
N GLU A 109 19.23 -8.46 -3.56
CA GLU A 109 19.87 -7.16 -3.39
C GLU A 109 20.97 -7.27 -2.33
N ASP A 110 22.06 -6.50 -2.47
CA ASP A 110 23.14 -6.43 -1.47
C ASP A 110 22.71 -5.69 -0.19
N LEU A 111 21.48 -5.89 0.27
CA LEU A 111 20.88 -5.28 1.46
C LEU A 111 20.78 -6.28 2.61
N SER A 112 21.09 -5.81 3.81
CA SER A 112 21.10 -6.60 5.04
C SER A 112 20.42 -5.88 6.20
N ILE A 113 19.92 -6.65 7.17
CA ILE A 113 19.35 -6.10 8.40
C ILE A 113 20.46 -5.43 9.22
N ASP A 114 20.32 -4.13 9.42
CA ASP A 114 21.16 -3.25 10.22
C ASP A 114 20.45 -2.87 11.53
N LEU A 115 21.16 -3.00 12.65
CA LEU A 115 20.79 -2.36 13.89
C LEU A 115 21.15 -0.87 13.79
N HIS A 116 20.16 0.02 13.83
CA HIS A 116 20.38 1.45 13.60
C HIS A 116 21.53 2.01 14.46
N CYS A 117 22.59 2.46 13.79
CA CYS A 117 23.81 3.01 14.39
C CYS A 117 24.52 2.07 15.40
N GLY A 118 24.18 0.77 15.44
CA GLY A 118 24.73 -0.19 16.40
C GLY A 118 24.47 0.14 17.87
N LEU A 119 23.46 0.97 18.17
CA LEU A 119 23.24 1.48 19.53
C LEU A 119 22.45 0.53 20.42
N ALA A 120 22.74 0.57 21.73
CA ALA A 120 22.09 -0.26 22.75
C ALA A 120 20.76 0.30 23.27
N ASN A 121 20.23 1.37 22.64
CA ASN A 121 18.99 2.01 23.03
C ASN A 121 17.84 0.99 23.07
N TRP A 122 16.96 1.13 24.06
CA TRP A 122 15.78 0.27 24.13
C TRP A 122 14.88 0.51 22.91
N ALA A 123 14.39 -0.58 22.32
CA ALA A 123 13.58 -0.55 21.11
C ALA A 123 14.25 0.17 19.91
N ASN A 124 15.57 -0.01 19.78
CA ASN A 124 16.32 0.52 18.65
C ASN A 124 15.83 -0.14 17.34
N PRO A 125 15.38 0.64 16.34
CA PRO A 125 14.85 0.10 15.09
C PRO A 125 15.89 -0.70 14.29
N LEU A 126 15.36 -1.59 13.48
CA LEU A 126 16.10 -2.35 12.48
C LEU A 126 15.81 -1.74 11.11
N HIS A 127 16.83 -1.61 10.26
CA HIS A 127 16.68 -1.10 8.89
C HIS A 127 17.31 -2.06 7.90
N LEU A 128 16.95 -1.93 6.62
CA LEU A 128 17.75 -2.46 5.52
C LEU A 128 18.79 -1.44 5.11
N TRP A 129 20.04 -1.90 5.02
CA TRP A 129 21.16 -1.10 4.55
C TRP A 129 22.12 -1.93 3.72
N ASP A 130 23.03 -1.27 3.00
CA ASP A 130 24.08 -1.93 2.24
C ASP A 130 24.84 -2.94 3.12
N THR A 131 25.11 -4.08 2.52
CA THR A 131 25.79 -5.18 3.19
C THR A 131 27.25 -4.80 3.47
N ALA A 132 27.62 -4.80 4.75
CA ALA A 132 28.99 -4.63 5.20
C ALA A 132 29.32 -5.74 6.22
N PRO A 133 29.85 -6.90 5.77
CA PRO A 133 30.07 -8.08 6.62
C PRO A 133 31.02 -7.84 7.80
N GLN A 134 31.84 -6.80 7.72
CA GLN A 134 32.76 -6.35 8.78
C GLN A 134 32.06 -5.49 9.84
N ASP A 135 30.93 -4.88 9.52
CA ASP A 135 30.21 -3.97 10.42
C ASP A 135 29.45 -4.77 11.48
N PRO A 136 29.73 -4.58 12.78
CA PRO A 136 29.01 -5.29 13.84
C PRO A 136 27.51 -4.95 13.90
N SER A 137 27.05 -3.81 13.39
CA SER A 137 25.62 -3.45 13.40
C SER A 137 24.79 -4.31 12.44
N LYS A 138 25.43 -4.92 11.43
CA LYS A 138 24.82 -5.77 10.39
C LYS A 138 25.07 -7.26 10.60
N ARG A 139 25.56 -7.61 11.79
CA ARG A 139 25.92 -8.98 12.16
C ARG A 139 25.07 -9.48 13.31
N TRP A 140 24.61 -10.71 13.13
CA TRP A 140 23.65 -11.37 14.00
C TRP A 140 24.14 -12.77 14.36
N LYS A 141 23.99 -13.14 15.63
CA LYS A 141 24.24 -14.49 16.14
C LYS A 141 22.91 -15.21 16.35
N PHE A 142 22.85 -16.45 15.88
CA PHE A 142 21.72 -17.33 16.07
C PHE A 142 22.05 -18.29 17.21
N GLU A 143 21.42 -18.09 18.37
CA GLU A 143 21.60 -18.94 19.55
C GLU A 143 20.44 -19.92 19.65
N ARG A 144 20.72 -21.20 19.40
CA ARG A 144 19.71 -22.27 19.37
C ARG A 144 19.11 -22.46 20.76
N ILE A 145 17.79 -22.57 20.80
CA ILE A 145 16.98 -22.83 22.00
C ILE A 145 16.43 -24.27 21.95
N SER A 146 15.85 -24.67 20.82
CA SER A 146 15.26 -25.99 20.63
C SER A 146 15.18 -26.36 19.14
N ASP A 147 14.78 -27.59 18.85
CA ASP A 147 14.55 -28.11 17.49
C ASP A 147 13.13 -27.82 16.96
N ASP A 148 12.30 -27.17 17.78
CA ASP A 148 10.94 -26.82 17.38
C ASP A 148 10.98 -25.75 16.28
N VAL A 149 10.22 -25.99 15.22
CA VAL A 149 10.07 -25.10 14.05
C VAL A 149 8.69 -24.44 14.02
N GLY A 150 7.90 -24.55 15.09
CA GLY A 150 6.59 -23.91 15.20
C GLY A 150 5.51 -24.61 14.38
N GLY A 151 5.65 -25.93 14.19
CA GLY A 151 4.64 -26.80 13.56
C GLY A 151 4.49 -26.68 12.03
N GLU A 152 5.26 -25.82 11.37
CA GLU A 152 5.25 -25.74 9.91
C GLU A 152 6.27 -26.68 9.30
N ILE A 153 5.83 -27.46 8.33
CA ILE A 153 6.69 -28.32 7.52
C ILE A 153 7.58 -27.40 6.66
N ALA A 154 8.85 -27.77 6.47
CA ALA A 154 9.75 -27.04 5.57
C ALA A 154 9.10 -26.91 4.19
N GLU A 155 8.87 -25.67 3.74
CA GLU A 155 8.29 -25.39 2.43
C GLU A 155 9.36 -25.63 1.36
N THR A 156 9.05 -26.47 0.36
CA THR A 156 9.95 -26.64 -0.78
C THR A 156 9.81 -25.48 -1.77
N VAL A 157 10.71 -25.42 -2.76
CA VAL A 157 10.59 -24.42 -3.83
C VAL A 157 9.29 -24.63 -4.62
N GLU A 158 8.89 -25.88 -4.81
CA GLU A 158 7.68 -26.28 -5.54
C GLU A 158 6.41 -25.84 -4.81
N ASP A 159 6.36 -26.03 -3.49
CA ASP A 159 5.24 -25.55 -2.66
C ASP A 159 5.07 -24.04 -2.80
N ARG A 160 6.19 -23.31 -2.77
CA ARG A 160 6.18 -21.85 -2.93
C ARG A 160 5.71 -21.41 -4.31
N ILE A 161 6.15 -22.12 -5.35
CA ILE A 161 5.71 -21.89 -6.74
C ILE A 161 4.19 -22.09 -6.84
N ALA A 162 3.63 -23.13 -6.21
CA ALA A 162 2.19 -23.37 -6.20
C ALA A 162 1.41 -22.22 -5.54
N VAL A 163 1.86 -21.77 -4.36
CA VAL A 163 1.24 -20.63 -3.65
C VAL A 163 1.30 -19.35 -4.47
N LEU A 164 2.45 -19.04 -5.08
CA LEU A 164 2.60 -17.85 -5.92
C LEU A 164 1.72 -17.91 -7.17
N ASN A 165 1.57 -19.08 -7.79
CA ASN A 165 0.68 -19.27 -8.93
C ASN A 165 -0.80 -19.03 -8.57
N ASP A 166 -1.24 -19.50 -7.40
CA ASP A 166 -2.60 -19.25 -6.92
C ASP A 166 -2.84 -17.76 -6.63
N GLN A 167 -1.85 -17.07 -6.06
CA GLN A 167 -1.91 -15.62 -5.86
C GLN A 167 -1.97 -14.85 -7.17
N LEU A 168 -1.16 -15.24 -8.18
CA LEU A 168 -1.17 -14.66 -9.51
C LEU A 168 -2.55 -14.81 -10.17
N ARG A 169 -3.12 -16.03 -10.15
CA ARG A 169 -4.48 -16.27 -10.67
C ARG A 169 -5.54 -15.39 -10.01
N LYS A 170 -5.46 -15.22 -8.69
CA LYS A 170 -6.39 -14.33 -7.96
C LYS A 170 -6.23 -12.87 -8.41
N LYS A 171 -5.00 -12.42 -8.63
CA LYS A 171 -4.71 -11.07 -9.13
C LYS A 171 -5.18 -10.87 -10.57
N ASP A 172 -5.03 -11.86 -11.43
CA ASP A 172 -5.53 -11.81 -12.81
C ASP A 172 -7.06 -11.63 -12.85
N ILE A 173 -7.80 -12.35 -12.00
CA ILE A 173 -9.26 -12.18 -11.86
C ILE A 173 -9.61 -10.76 -11.39
N GLU A 174 -8.84 -10.22 -10.43
CA GLU A 174 -9.04 -8.88 -9.89
C GLU A 174 -8.81 -7.80 -10.96
N ILE A 175 -7.75 -7.95 -11.77
CA ILE A 175 -7.44 -7.07 -12.90
C ILE A 175 -8.54 -7.14 -13.95
N ALA A 176 -8.92 -8.35 -14.39
CA ALA A 176 -10.00 -8.53 -15.37
C ALA A 176 -11.32 -7.88 -14.91
N THR A 177 -11.62 -7.96 -13.61
CA THR A 177 -12.80 -7.31 -13.02
C THR A 177 -12.70 -5.79 -13.05
N ARG A 178 -11.50 -5.21 -12.81
CA ARG A 178 -11.29 -3.76 -12.91
C ARG A 178 -11.37 -3.28 -14.35
N ASP A 179 -10.80 -4.02 -15.28
CA ASP A 179 -10.82 -3.68 -16.71
C ASP A 179 -12.24 -3.69 -17.27
N ALA A 180 -13.05 -4.67 -16.89
CA ALA A 180 -14.48 -4.70 -17.24
C ALA A 180 -15.24 -3.48 -16.71
N LYS A 181 -14.92 -3.01 -15.48
CA LYS A 181 -15.52 -1.80 -14.91
C LYS A 181 -15.05 -0.53 -15.62
N LEU A 182 -13.79 -0.46 -16.02
CA LEU A 182 -13.25 0.66 -16.80
C LEU A 182 -13.93 0.73 -18.17
N ALA A 183 -14.00 -0.38 -18.89
CA ALA A 183 -14.68 -0.45 -20.18
C ALA A 183 -16.16 0.00 -20.10
N ALA A 184 -16.87 -0.39 -19.05
CA ALA A 184 -18.26 0.06 -18.82
C ALA A 184 -18.35 1.57 -18.57
N LYS A 185 -17.39 2.15 -17.84
CA LYS A 185 -17.32 3.61 -17.63
C LYS A 185 -17.01 4.36 -18.93
N ASP A 186 -16.10 3.85 -19.74
CA ASP A 186 -15.75 4.45 -21.03
C ASP A 186 -16.95 4.46 -21.98
N GLN A 187 -17.70 3.36 -22.05
CA GLN A 187 -18.95 3.30 -22.82
C GLN A 187 -19.99 4.32 -22.34
N LEU A 188 -20.13 4.49 -21.02
CA LEU A 188 -21.03 5.49 -20.46
C LEU A 188 -20.58 6.91 -20.82
N LEU A 189 -19.28 7.17 -20.80
CA LEU A 189 -18.70 8.46 -21.15
C LEU A 189 -18.97 8.79 -22.62
N VAL A 190 -18.71 7.85 -23.54
CA VAL A 190 -19.03 7.99 -24.96
C VAL A 190 -20.52 8.28 -25.18
N ARG A 191 -21.41 7.57 -24.49
CA ARG A 191 -22.86 7.84 -24.57
C ARG A 191 -23.19 9.25 -24.10
N LYS A 192 -22.61 9.70 -22.99
CA LYS A 192 -22.84 11.05 -22.44
C LYS A 192 -22.30 12.14 -23.35
N GLU A 193 -21.17 11.90 -24.00
CA GLU A 193 -20.59 12.81 -24.98
C GLU A 193 -21.48 12.94 -26.22
N GLN A 194 -22.04 11.83 -26.72
CA GLN A 194 -23.02 11.87 -27.80
C GLN A 194 -24.31 12.63 -27.40
N GLU A 195 -24.87 12.33 -26.21
CA GLU A 195 -26.05 13.05 -25.70
C GLU A 195 -25.79 14.56 -25.59
N LEU A 196 -24.59 14.96 -25.18
CA LEU A 196 -24.19 16.36 -25.09
C LEU A 196 -24.07 17.01 -26.48
N GLN A 197 -23.45 16.33 -27.44
CA GLN A 197 -23.36 16.79 -28.83
C GLN A 197 -24.74 16.96 -29.46
N ASP A 198 -25.64 15.98 -29.28
CA ASP A 198 -27.01 16.04 -29.78
C ASP A 198 -27.79 17.21 -29.15
N ALA A 199 -27.62 17.43 -27.84
CA ALA A 199 -28.25 18.54 -27.13
C ALA A 199 -27.74 19.91 -27.63
N LEU A 200 -26.42 20.04 -27.85
CA LEU A 200 -25.82 21.25 -28.41
C LEU A 200 -26.35 21.51 -29.83
N GLN A 201 -26.45 20.48 -30.67
CA GLN A 201 -26.96 20.62 -32.02
C GLN A 201 -28.42 21.08 -32.05
N ARG A 202 -29.29 20.49 -31.20
CA ARG A 202 -30.69 20.94 -31.05
C ARG A 202 -30.81 22.39 -30.57
N CYS A 203 -29.93 22.84 -29.69
CA CYS A 203 -29.92 24.23 -29.23
C CYS A 203 -29.49 25.20 -30.33
N CYS A 204 -28.60 24.79 -31.23
CA CYS A 204 -28.15 25.60 -32.37
C CYS A 204 -29.14 25.65 -33.53
N GLU A 205 -30.17 24.79 -33.55
CA GLU A 205 -31.17 24.73 -34.62
C GLU A 205 -32.28 25.77 -34.53
N ILE A 206 -32.35 26.59 -33.46
CA ILE A 206 -33.27 27.75 -33.46
C ILE A 206 -32.70 28.79 -34.43
N PRO A 207 -33.29 29.00 -35.62
CA PRO A 207 -32.73 29.90 -36.59
C PRO A 207 -32.74 31.32 -36.00
N PRO A 208 -31.66 32.11 -36.14
CA PRO A 208 -31.63 33.49 -35.65
C PRO A 208 -32.82 34.33 -36.11
N ARG A 209 -33.38 33.99 -37.29
CA ARG A 209 -34.58 34.61 -37.86
C ARG A 209 -35.86 34.34 -37.08
N VAL A 210 -36.00 33.18 -36.43
CA VAL A 210 -37.17 32.87 -35.59
C VAL A 210 -37.10 33.64 -34.29
N VAL A 211 -35.91 33.73 -33.69
CA VAL A 211 -35.68 34.57 -32.49
C VAL A 211 -35.91 36.05 -32.83
N GLN A 212 -35.42 36.51 -33.98
CA GLN A 212 -35.62 37.89 -34.43
C GLN A 212 -37.11 38.20 -34.71
N ALA A 213 -37.83 37.30 -35.39
CA ALA A 213 -39.25 37.48 -35.66
C ALA A 213 -40.10 37.53 -34.37
N GLN A 214 -39.78 36.70 -33.37
CA GLN A 214 -40.44 36.74 -32.07
C GLN A 214 -40.12 38.03 -31.29
N LEU A 215 -38.88 38.52 -31.38
CA LEU A 215 -38.50 39.82 -30.80
C LEU A 215 -39.25 40.96 -31.46
N ASP A 216 -39.35 40.97 -32.79
CA ASP A 216 -40.05 42.00 -33.55
C ASP A 216 -41.56 41.98 -33.22
N GLU A 217 -42.16 40.80 -33.06
CA GLU A 217 -43.55 40.63 -32.64
C GLU A 217 -43.80 41.19 -31.23
N ILE A 218 -42.94 40.87 -30.26
CA ILE A 218 -43.04 41.40 -28.89
C ILE A 218 -42.85 42.92 -28.87
N CYS A 219 -41.87 43.44 -29.62
CA CYS A 219 -41.68 44.88 -29.77
C CYS A 219 -42.93 45.58 -30.32
N GLY A 220 -43.57 44.98 -31.33
CA GLY A 220 -44.83 45.48 -31.89
C GLY A 220 -45.98 45.47 -30.88
N GLN A 221 -46.13 44.40 -30.09
CA GLN A 221 -47.15 44.33 -29.03
C GLN A 221 -46.93 45.39 -27.94
N ILE A 222 -45.68 45.61 -27.53
CA ILE A 222 -45.33 46.67 -26.56
C ILE A 222 -45.69 48.05 -27.11
N GLU A 223 -45.40 48.33 -28.38
CA GLU A 223 -45.81 49.59 -29.01
C GLU A 223 -47.33 49.75 -29.10
N GLY A 224 -48.07 48.68 -29.43
CA GLY A 224 -49.53 48.67 -29.48
C GLY A 224 -50.15 48.99 -28.12
N LEU A 225 -49.65 48.34 -27.06
CA LEU A 225 -50.07 48.61 -25.68
C LEU A 225 -49.76 50.06 -25.27
N LYS A 226 -48.58 50.60 -25.62
CA LYS A 226 -48.25 52.01 -25.38
C LYS A 226 -49.25 52.96 -26.04
N ARG A 227 -49.66 52.70 -27.28
CA ARG A 227 -50.65 53.54 -27.99
C ARG A 227 -52.02 53.48 -27.33
N LEU A 228 -52.46 52.29 -26.89
CA LEU A 228 -53.72 52.12 -26.17
C LEU A 228 -53.74 52.88 -24.84
N MET A 229 -52.61 52.87 -24.11
CA MET A 229 -52.47 53.64 -22.87
C MET A 229 -52.45 55.16 -23.08
N LEU A 230 -51.96 55.64 -24.23
CA LEU A 230 -51.85 57.07 -24.54
C LEU A 230 -53.07 57.64 -25.30
N GLY A 231 -53.89 56.79 -25.93
CA GLY A 231 -55.05 57.21 -26.75
C GLY A 231 -56.40 57.28 -26.03
N GLY A 232 -56.49 56.85 -24.78
CA GLY A 232 -57.72 56.87 -23.97
C GLY A 232 -58.08 58.21 -23.33
N GLY A 233 -57.78 59.35 -23.99
CA GLY A 233 -58.09 60.69 -23.51
C GLY A 233 -59.50 61.14 -23.92
N HIS A 234 -60.37 61.30 -22.92
CA HIS A 234 -61.73 61.84 -22.94
C HIS A 234 -62.10 62.79 -24.09
N SER A 235 -63.17 62.45 -24.81
CA SER A 235 -64.01 63.43 -25.50
C SER A 235 -65.20 63.76 -24.59
N GLU A 236 -65.13 64.92 -23.93
CA GLU A 236 -66.28 65.54 -23.25
C GLU A 236 -67.33 65.95 -24.29
N VAL A 237 -68.56 65.49 -24.10
CA VAL A 237 -69.74 65.91 -24.86
C VAL A 237 -70.32 67.16 -24.17
N PRO A 238 -70.49 68.32 -24.85
CA PRO A 238 -71.17 69.45 -24.27
C PRO A 238 -72.69 69.29 -24.39
N ASN A 239 -73.35 69.30 -23.25
CA ASN A 239 -74.78 69.31 -23.06
C ASN A 239 -75.31 70.75 -23.23
N ASN A 240 -76.14 71.02 -24.24
CA ASN A 240 -76.91 72.28 -24.32
C ASN A 240 -78.39 71.95 -24.11
N THR A 241 -78.97 72.54 -23.06
CA THR A 241 -80.41 72.55 -22.79
C THR A 241 -80.84 74.00 -22.55
N HIS A 242 -81.83 74.43 -23.36
CA HIS A 242 -82.78 75.55 -23.20
C HIS A 242 -82.34 76.94 -22.74
#